data_AF-W5TBI4-F1
#
_entry.id   AF-W5TBI4-F1
#
_cell.length_a   1.000
_cell.length_b   1.000
_cell.length_c   1.000
_cell.angle_alpha   90.00
_cell.angle_beta   90.00
_cell.angle_gamma   90.00
#
_symmetry.space_group_name_H-M   'P 1'
#
loop_
_entity.id
_entity.type
_entity.pdbx_description
1 polymer ?
#
loop_
_entity_poly.entity_id
_entity_poly.type
_entity_poly.pdbx_seq_one_letter_code
_entity_poly.pdbx_strand_id
1 'polypeptide(L)'
;MTATNDTSDAETPPAEHEQRQPADRLTRWLGGLVRRHDLGALADLRRPKTALTQSHFLAMSYAPSASDDEVYRLVAFLFARYHAGASLPSYGRGNLGTALRKVGSGAVRGPEDPGADRLMARISASRAIPERHLQHAIERMRAGDTAPPSWSMLVDDLSRWTDHGRPAAFEWTRDFYTPNRTKYGAKK
;
A
#
# COMPACT_ATOMS: atom_id res chain seq x y z
N MET A 1 49.76 38.39 15.22
CA MET A 1 50.19 38.36 13.81
C MET A 1 50.25 36.89 13.40
N THR A 2 49.11 36.39 12.87
CA THR A 2 48.93 35.75 11.53
C THR A 2 49.46 34.31 11.48
N ALA A 3 48.60 33.28 11.60
CA ALA A 3 47.65 32.73 10.60
C ALA A 3 48.40 31.96 9.50
N THR A 4 48.04 30.78 9.01
CA THR A 4 46.92 29.82 9.19
C THR A 4 47.35 28.62 8.35
N ASN A 5 47.36 27.40 8.88
CA ASN A 5 47.59 26.21 8.04
C ASN A 5 46.22 25.69 7.59
N ASP A 6 45.96 25.93 6.31
CA ASP A 6 44.87 25.43 5.50
C ASP A 6 45.14 23.97 5.15
N THR A 7 44.30 23.03 5.61
CA THR A 7 44.24 21.67 5.06
C THR A 7 42.85 21.09 5.30
N SER A 8 42.02 21.30 4.28
CA SER A 8 41.16 20.28 3.68
C SER A 8 40.17 19.59 4.63
N ASP A 9 39.01 20.23 4.80
CA ASP A 9 37.77 19.55 5.13
C ASP A 9 37.50 18.44 4.11
N ALA A 10 37.71 17.19 4.54
CA ALA A 10 37.19 16.03 3.86
C ALA A 10 35.66 16.09 3.95
N GLU A 11 35.04 16.57 2.88
CA GLU A 11 33.61 16.54 2.62
C GLU A 11 33.12 15.10 2.79
N THR A 12 32.61 14.81 3.99
CA THR A 12 31.91 13.56 4.28
C THR A 12 30.63 13.61 3.45
N PRO A 13 30.41 12.68 2.50
CA PRO A 13 29.17 12.68 1.75
C PRO A 13 28.01 12.54 2.74
N PRO A 14 26.96 13.36 2.63
CA PRO A 14 25.85 13.32 3.58
C PRO A 14 25.26 11.92 3.59
N ALA A 15 25.09 11.38 4.79
CA ALA A 15 24.43 10.10 5.02
C ALA A 15 22.96 10.18 4.59
N GLU A 16 22.69 10.12 3.29
CA GLU A 16 21.35 9.99 2.69
C GLU A 16 20.76 8.58 2.87
N HIS A 17 21.33 7.76 3.75
CA HIS A 17 20.65 6.61 4.35
C HIS A 17 19.71 7.08 5.48
N GLU A 18 18.92 8.10 5.17
CA GLU A 18 17.71 8.45 5.90
C GLU A 18 16.92 7.16 6.08
N GLN A 19 16.67 6.77 7.33
CA GLN A 19 16.08 5.50 7.73
C GLN A 19 14.66 5.36 7.16
N ARG A 20 14.57 4.99 5.88
CA ARG A 20 13.28 4.79 5.20
C ARG A 20 12.51 3.73 5.96
N GLN A 21 11.27 4.03 6.32
CA GLN A 21 10.45 3.14 7.11
C GLN A 21 10.32 1.76 6.42
N PRO A 22 10.29 0.65 7.18
CA PRO A 22 10.19 -0.72 6.65
C PRO A 22 9.18 -0.91 5.50
N ALA A 23 7.98 -0.33 5.62
CA ALA A 23 6.92 -0.37 4.62
C ALA A 23 7.30 0.29 3.28
N ASP A 24 8.03 1.41 3.32
CA ASP A 24 8.51 2.10 2.12
C ASP A 24 9.61 1.31 1.39
N ARG A 25 10.44 0.57 2.14
CA ARG A 25 11.45 -0.31 1.57
C ARG A 25 10.81 -1.47 0.81
N LEU A 26 9.81 -2.12 1.40
CA LEU A 26 9.00 -3.15 0.72
C LEU A 26 8.38 -2.57 -0.57
N THR A 27 7.70 -1.44 -0.46
CA THR A 27 6.98 -0.80 -1.58
C THR A 27 7.93 -0.42 -2.72
N ARG A 28 9.11 0.11 -2.40
CA ARG A 28 10.15 0.44 -3.40
C ARG A 28 10.69 -0.81 -4.08
N TRP A 29 10.94 -1.90 -3.35
CA TRP A 29 11.38 -3.17 -3.90
C TRP A 29 10.33 -3.76 -4.86
N LEU A 30 9.07 -3.82 -4.43
CA LEU A 30 7.94 -4.26 -5.26
C LEU A 30 7.81 -3.44 -6.55
N GLY A 31 7.90 -2.11 -6.45
CA GLY A 31 7.92 -1.23 -7.63
C GLY A 31 9.11 -1.48 -8.55
N GLY A 32 10.24 -1.92 -8.01
CA GLY A 32 11.40 -2.37 -8.77
C GLY A 32 11.14 -3.64 -9.58
N LEU A 33 10.37 -4.60 -9.03
CA LEU A 33 9.98 -5.81 -9.75
C LEU A 33 9.16 -5.48 -11.01
N VAL A 34 8.21 -4.55 -10.89
CA VAL A 34 7.38 -4.11 -12.03
C VAL A 34 8.23 -3.40 -13.09
N ARG A 35 9.06 -2.44 -12.68
CA ARG A 35 9.93 -1.69 -13.61
C ARG A 35 10.88 -2.59 -14.40
N ARG A 36 11.41 -3.64 -13.77
CA ARG A 36 12.32 -4.59 -14.41
C ARG A 36 11.60 -5.74 -15.13
N HIS A 37 10.26 -5.73 -15.15
CA HIS A 37 9.44 -6.81 -15.69
C HIS A 37 9.82 -8.19 -15.12
N ASP A 38 10.06 -8.26 -13.81
CA ASP A 38 10.34 -9.53 -13.12
C ASP A 38 9.04 -10.32 -12.93
N LEU A 39 8.56 -10.92 -14.03
CA LEU A 39 7.30 -11.64 -14.09
C LEU A 39 7.33 -12.90 -13.22
N GLY A 40 8.52 -13.51 -13.04
CA GLY A 40 8.71 -14.68 -12.19
C GLY A 40 8.49 -14.34 -10.72
N ALA A 41 9.17 -13.32 -10.20
CA ALA A 41 8.99 -12.89 -8.82
C ALA A 41 7.55 -12.43 -8.55
N LEU A 42 6.94 -11.67 -9.47
CA LEU A 42 5.55 -11.24 -9.36
C LEU A 42 4.56 -12.41 -9.45
N ALA A 43 4.84 -13.44 -10.25
CA ALA A 43 4.02 -14.66 -10.32
C ALA A 43 4.10 -15.45 -9.03
N ASP A 44 5.30 -15.57 -8.47
CA ASP A 44 5.51 -16.23 -7.18
C ASP A 44 4.74 -15.53 -6.06
N LEU A 45 4.80 -14.20 -5.96
CA LEU A 45 4.06 -13.44 -4.95
C LEU A 45 2.54 -13.58 -5.06
N ARG A 46 2.00 -13.98 -6.22
CA ARG A 46 0.56 -14.24 -6.41
C ARG A 46 0.14 -15.63 -5.98
N ARG A 47 1.08 -16.52 -5.63
CA ARG A 47 0.74 -17.89 -5.25
C ARG A 47 0.01 -17.93 -3.90
N PRO A 48 -0.78 -18.99 -3.63
CA PRO A 48 -1.47 -19.14 -2.36
C PRO A 48 -0.49 -19.19 -1.19
N LYS A 49 -0.99 -18.90 0.02
CA LYS A 49 -0.16 -18.84 1.23
C LYS A 49 0.60 -20.13 1.55
N THR A 50 0.15 -21.27 1.03
CA THR A 50 0.77 -22.58 1.21
C THR A 50 2.04 -22.77 0.38
N ALA A 51 2.27 -21.93 -0.64
CA ALA A 51 3.49 -21.95 -1.44
C ALA A 51 4.46 -20.89 -0.90
N LEU A 52 5.53 -21.33 -0.23
CA LEU A 52 6.62 -20.46 0.19
C LEU A 52 7.75 -20.50 -0.83
N THR A 53 8.08 -19.34 -1.39
CA THR A 53 9.16 -19.18 -2.38
C THR A 53 10.12 -18.09 -1.91
N GLN A 54 11.25 -17.96 -2.58
CA GLN A 54 12.23 -16.91 -2.29
C GLN A 54 11.59 -15.50 -2.28
N SER A 55 10.69 -15.20 -3.22
CA SER A 55 9.99 -13.91 -3.29
C SER A 55 9.16 -13.62 -2.03
N HIS A 56 8.55 -14.66 -1.43
CA HIS A 56 7.80 -14.52 -0.18
C HIS A 56 8.74 -14.21 0.99
N PHE A 57 9.85 -14.95 1.11
CA PHE A 57 10.85 -14.70 2.15
C PHE A 57 11.48 -13.30 2.01
N LEU A 58 11.74 -12.84 0.78
CA LEU A 58 12.23 -11.48 0.54
C LEU A 58 11.21 -10.43 0.99
N ALA A 59 9.91 -10.61 0.69
CA ALA A 59 8.87 -9.70 1.16
C ALA A 59 8.82 -9.64 2.71
N MET A 60 8.87 -10.80 3.38
CA MET A 60 8.87 -10.89 4.85
C MET A 60 10.15 -10.30 5.47
N SER A 61 11.30 -10.39 4.81
CA SER A 61 12.56 -9.83 5.32
C SER A 61 12.56 -8.31 5.51
N TYR A 62 11.58 -7.60 4.93
CA TYR A 62 11.39 -6.17 5.16
C TYR A 62 10.62 -5.87 6.45
N ALA A 63 9.93 -6.86 7.04
CA ALA A 63 9.16 -6.69 8.26
C ALA A 63 10.05 -6.32 9.45
N PRO A 64 9.63 -5.40 10.33
CA PRO A 64 10.42 -5.03 11.50
C PRO A 64 10.41 -6.12 12.59
N SER A 65 9.43 -7.03 12.54
CA SER A 65 9.25 -8.12 13.50
C SER A 65 8.63 -9.34 12.82
N ALA A 66 8.84 -10.54 13.39
CA ALA A 66 8.21 -11.76 12.89
C ALA A 66 6.68 -11.74 12.97
N SER A 67 6.10 -10.95 13.88
CA SER A 67 4.64 -10.75 13.95
C SER A 67 4.09 -9.97 12.75
N ASP A 68 4.92 -9.21 12.02
CA ASP A 68 4.54 -8.44 10.84
C ASP A 68 4.74 -9.20 9.52
N ASP A 69 5.41 -10.36 9.54
CA ASP A 69 5.73 -11.14 8.33
C ASP A 69 4.49 -11.40 7.46
N GLU A 70 3.38 -11.78 8.08
CA GLU A 70 2.14 -12.07 7.37
C GLU A 70 1.54 -10.83 6.70
N VAL A 71 1.67 -9.65 7.31
CA VAL A 71 1.20 -8.38 6.75
C VAL A 71 2.03 -8.01 5.52
N TYR A 72 3.35 -8.06 5.64
CA TYR A 72 4.26 -7.73 4.54
C TYR A 72 4.06 -8.66 3.35
N ARG A 73 3.88 -9.95 3.63
CA ARG A 73 3.58 -10.96 2.61
C ARG A 73 2.21 -10.73 1.96
N LEU A 74 1.18 -10.40 2.74
CA LEU A 74 -0.16 -10.11 2.23
C LEU A 74 -0.12 -8.88 1.31
N VAL A 75 0.55 -7.80 1.71
CA VAL A 75 0.65 -6.59 0.88
C VAL A 75 1.43 -6.88 -0.41
N ALA A 76 2.50 -7.68 -0.35
CA ALA A 76 3.20 -8.12 -1.55
C ALA A 76 2.31 -8.93 -2.51
N PHE A 77 1.47 -9.82 -1.97
CA PHE A 77 0.46 -10.56 -2.75
C PHE A 77 -0.54 -9.61 -3.41
N LEU A 78 -1.12 -8.67 -2.66
CA LEU A 78 -2.08 -7.68 -3.18
C LEU A 78 -1.46 -6.76 -4.23
N PHE A 79 -0.21 -6.34 -4.03
CA PHE A 79 0.54 -5.56 -5.00
C PHE A 79 0.74 -6.32 -6.31
N ALA A 80 1.17 -7.59 -6.22
CA ALA A 80 1.44 -8.43 -7.38
C ALA A 80 0.15 -8.80 -8.15
N ARG A 81 -0.98 -8.89 -7.44
CA ARG A 81 -2.34 -9.01 -7.99
C ARG A 81 -2.74 -7.76 -8.78
N TYR A 82 -2.55 -6.57 -8.21
CA TYR A 82 -2.89 -5.29 -8.86
C TYR A 82 -2.07 -5.08 -10.14
N HIS A 83 -0.76 -5.36 -10.08
CA HIS A 83 0.16 -5.14 -11.18
C HIS A 83 0.29 -6.33 -12.15
N ALA A 84 -0.64 -7.29 -12.11
CA ALA A 84 -0.63 -8.39 -13.06
C ALA A 84 -0.80 -7.86 -14.49
N GLY A 85 0.24 -7.98 -15.31
CA GLY A 85 0.30 -7.46 -16.69
C GLY A 85 0.57 -5.96 -16.79
N ALA A 86 0.89 -5.27 -15.70
CA ALA A 86 1.24 -3.84 -15.72
C ALA A 86 2.70 -3.62 -16.16
N SER A 87 2.95 -2.56 -16.93
CA SER A 87 4.28 -2.15 -17.37
C SER A 87 4.93 -1.11 -16.45
N LEU A 88 4.13 -0.35 -15.69
CA LEU A 88 4.60 0.67 -14.78
C LEU A 88 4.00 0.43 -13.38
N PRO A 89 4.79 0.67 -12.30
CA PRO A 89 4.26 0.57 -10.95
C PRO A 89 3.37 1.78 -10.63
N SER A 90 2.23 1.50 -10.01
CA SER A 90 1.37 2.48 -9.37
C SER A 90 1.52 2.37 -7.86
N TYR A 91 2.05 3.42 -7.24
CA TYR A 91 2.25 3.45 -5.78
C TYR A 91 0.98 3.80 -5.00
N GLY A 92 -0.04 4.31 -5.69
CA GLY A 92 -1.30 4.74 -5.07
C GLY A 92 -1.16 5.98 -4.18
N ARG A 93 -2.27 6.37 -3.56
CA ARG A 93 -2.31 7.46 -2.57
C ARG A 93 -3.50 7.28 -1.63
N GLY A 94 -3.28 7.66 -0.37
CA GLY A 94 -4.30 7.59 0.67
C GLY A 94 -4.54 6.16 1.13
N ASN A 95 -5.47 5.99 2.07
CA ASN A 95 -5.82 4.69 2.61
C ASN A 95 -6.81 3.93 1.70
N LEU A 96 -7.16 2.71 2.10
CA LEU A 96 -8.06 1.86 1.34
C LEU A 96 -9.44 2.50 1.13
N GLY A 97 -9.98 3.19 2.12
CA GLY A 97 -11.28 3.88 2.01
C GLY A 97 -11.29 4.94 0.91
N THR A 98 -10.24 5.76 0.87
CA THR A 98 -10.05 6.79 -0.17
C THR A 98 -9.94 6.17 -1.57
N ALA A 99 -9.21 5.07 -1.70
CA ALA A 99 -9.07 4.37 -2.97
C ALA A 99 -10.39 3.70 -3.40
N LEU A 100 -11.08 3.04 -2.48
CA LEU A 100 -12.34 2.32 -2.74
C LEU A 100 -13.48 3.28 -3.09
N ARG A 101 -13.45 4.53 -2.61
CA ARG A 101 -14.40 5.58 -3.02
C ARG A 101 -14.39 5.84 -4.53
N LYS A 102 -13.29 5.54 -5.22
CA LYS A 102 -13.16 5.70 -6.68
C LYS A 102 -13.63 4.49 -7.48
N VAL A 103 -13.97 3.39 -6.82
CA VAL A 103 -14.47 2.16 -7.45
C VAL A 103 -15.98 2.27 -7.69
N GLY A 104 -16.46 1.75 -8.81
CA GLY A 104 -17.89 1.58 -9.11
C GLY A 104 -18.15 1.35 -10.59
N SER A 105 -19.43 1.37 -10.99
CA SER A 105 -19.87 1.12 -12.36
C SER A 105 -20.57 2.34 -12.99
N GLY A 106 -20.29 2.61 -14.28
CA GLY A 106 -20.91 3.72 -15.01
C GLY A 106 -20.62 5.09 -14.37
N ALA A 107 -21.67 5.83 -14.01
CA ALA A 107 -21.58 7.13 -13.33
C ALA A 107 -21.49 7.03 -11.79
N VAL A 108 -21.74 5.85 -11.21
CA VAL A 108 -21.90 5.65 -9.77
C VAL A 108 -20.60 5.14 -9.15
N ARG A 109 -20.17 5.69 -8.01
CA ARG A 109 -18.89 5.39 -7.36
C ARG A 109 -18.98 5.39 -5.83
N GLY A 110 -18.06 4.67 -5.19
CA GLY A 110 -17.86 4.71 -3.75
C GLY A 110 -19.14 4.36 -2.98
N PRO A 111 -19.54 5.15 -1.96
CA PRO A 111 -20.76 4.88 -1.19
C PRO A 111 -22.05 4.79 -2.03
N GLU A 112 -22.08 5.40 -3.22
CA GLU A 112 -23.25 5.33 -4.09
C GLU A 112 -23.29 4.01 -4.89
N ASP A 113 -22.15 3.32 -5.06
CA ASP A 113 -22.08 2.00 -5.70
C ASP A 113 -22.35 0.91 -4.65
N PRO A 114 -23.48 0.15 -4.75
CA PRO A 114 -23.84 -0.82 -3.73
C PRO A 114 -22.80 -1.94 -3.53
N GLY A 115 -21.98 -2.22 -4.54
CA GLY A 115 -20.92 -3.22 -4.45
C GLY A 115 -19.71 -2.69 -3.69
N ALA A 116 -19.30 -1.45 -3.92
CA ALA A 116 -18.22 -0.80 -3.18
C ALA A 116 -18.62 -0.56 -1.72
N ASP A 117 -19.86 -0.10 -1.47
CA ASP A 117 -20.39 0.12 -0.13
C ASP A 117 -20.41 -1.17 0.71
N ARG A 118 -20.99 -2.26 0.16
CA ARG A 118 -21.00 -3.57 0.84
C ARG A 118 -19.60 -4.09 1.11
N LEU A 119 -18.65 -3.85 0.20
CA LEU A 119 -17.28 -4.28 0.39
C LEU A 119 -16.61 -3.52 1.54
N MET A 120 -16.80 -2.20 1.61
CA MET A 120 -16.30 -1.40 2.72
C MET A 120 -16.90 -1.87 4.05
N ALA A 121 -18.22 -2.08 4.11
CA ALA A 121 -18.91 -2.55 5.31
C ALA A 121 -18.36 -3.91 5.81
N ARG A 122 -18.04 -4.84 4.90
CA ARG A 122 -17.45 -6.14 5.26
C ARG A 122 -16.01 -6.02 5.77
N ILE A 123 -15.22 -5.14 5.16
CA ILE A 123 -13.84 -4.87 5.59
C ILE A 123 -13.85 -4.25 6.99
N SER A 124 -14.65 -3.21 7.20
CA SER A 124 -14.68 -2.47 8.46
C SER A 124 -15.30 -3.24 9.63
N ALA A 125 -16.17 -4.22 9.37
CA ALA A 125 -16.72 -5.09 10.40
C ALA A 125 -15.74 -6.18 10.89
N SER A 126 -14.67 -6.47 10.15
CA SER A 126 -13.80 -7.62 10.42
C SER A 126 -12.83 -7.41 11.58
N ARG A 127 -12.89 -8.27 12.61
CA ARG A 127 -11.96 -8.24 13.75
C ARG A 127 -10.53 -8.69 13.40
N ALA A 128 -10.40 -9.66 12.50
CA ALA A 128 -9.12 -10.07 11.93
C ALA A 128 -8.90 -9.36 10.59
N ILE A 129 -7.67 -9.42 10.04
CA ILE A 129 -7.37 -8.86 8.72
C ILE A 129 -8.27 -9.54 7.66
N PRO A 130 -9.12 -8.78 6.93
CA PRO A 130 -10.11 -9.36 6.01
C PRO A 130 -9.52 -9.68 4.64
N GLU A 131 -8.56 -10.60 4.57
CA GLU A 131 -7.74 -10.89 3.37
C GLU A 131 -8.54 -11.06 2.08
N ARG A 132 -9.60 -11.87 2.10
CA ARG A 132 -10.45 -12.14 0.92
C ARG A 132 -11.12 -10.86 0.40
N HIS A 133 -11.55 -9.99 1.32
CA HIS A 133 -12.19 -8.73 0.96
C HIS A 133 -11.16 -7.70 0.48
N LEU A 134 -9.96 -7.68 1.05
CA LEU A 134 -8.86 -6.84 0.58
C LEU A 134 -8.43 -7.24 -0.84
N GLN A 135 -8.30 -8.54 -1.08
CA GLN A 135 -8.06 -9.06 -2.43
C GLN A 135 -9.15 -8.55 -3.36
N HIS A 136 -10.43 -8.81 -3.05
CA HIS A 136 -11.52 -8.37 -3.90
C HIS A 136 -11.52 -6.85 -4.17
N ALA A 137 -11.20 -6.03 -3.17
CA ALA A 137 -11.10 -4.58 -3.35
C ALA A 137 -10.02 -4.20 -4.37
N ILE A 138 -8.82 -4.76 -4.23
CA ILE A 138 -7.70 -4.52 -5.13
C ILE A 138 -7.99 -5.03 -6.54
N GLU A 139 -8.68 -6.16 -6.68
CA GLU A 139 -9.10 -6.69 -7.98
C GLU A 139 -10.11 -5.78 -8.68
N ARG A 140 -11.08 -5.23 -7.93
CA ARG A 140 -12.02 -4.26 -8.49
C ARG A 140 -11.34 -2.95 -8.88
N MET A 141 -10.37 -2.47 -8.09
CA MET A 141 -9.58 -1.29 -8.46
C MET A 141 -8.80 -1.52 -9.76
N ARG A 142 -8.16 -2.68 -9.90
CA ARG A 142 -7.46 -3.06 -11.14
C ARG A 142 -8.42 -3.16 -12.33
N ALA A 143 -9.56 -3.83 -12.17
CA ALA A 143 -10.52 -4.02 -13.26
C ALA A 143 -11.17 -2.71 -13.72
N GLY A 144 -11.29 -1.73 -12.83
CA GLY A 144 -11.84 -0.40 -13.14
C GLY A 144 -10.78 0.67 -13.38
N ASP A 145 -9.54 0.30 -13.71
CA ASP A 145 -8.40 1.22 -13.94
C ASP A 145 -8.26 2.34 -12.90
N THR A 146 -8.57 1.99 -11.66
CA THR A 146 -8.57 2.91 -10.52
C THR A 146 -7.25 2.79 -9.77
N ALA A 147 -6.67 3.93 -9.39
CA ALA A 147 -5.44 3.97 -8.60
C ALA A 147 -5.60 3.21 -7.26
N PRO A 148 -4.59 2.42 -6.84
CA PRO A 148 -4.64 1.67 -5.60
C PRO A 148 -4.49 2.60 -4.38
N PRO A 149 -4.68 2.11 -3.14
CA PRO A 149 -4.22 2.81 -1.95
C PRO A 149 -2.69 2.94 -1.96
N SER A 150 -2.16 3.81 -1.10
CA SER A 150 -0.73 3.80 -0.79
C SER A 150 -0.34 2.45 -0.21
N TRP A 151 0.60 1.74 -0.85
CA TRP A 151 1.01 0.42 -0.40
C TRP A 151 1.74 0.44 0.94
N SER A 152 2.55 1.46 1.22
CA SER A 152 3.22 1.58 2.52
C SER A 152 2.22 1.90 3.63
N MET A 153 1.28 2.80 3.39
CA MET A 153 0.18 3.07 4.33
C MET A 153 -0.67 1.82 4.56
N LEU A 154 -0.91 1.00 3.53
CA LEU A 154 -1.63 -0.26 3.69
C LEU A 154 -0.88 -1.24 4.60
N VAL A 155 0.45 -1.31 4.53
CA VAL A 155 1.25 -2.09 5.50
C VAL A 155 1.02 -1.56 6.90
N ASP A 156 1.19 -0.25 7.11
CA ASP A 156 1.10 0.37 8.44
C ASP A 156 -0.30 0.25 9.06
N ASP A 157 -1.34 0.31 8.24
CA ASP A 157 -2.73 0.13 8.65
C ASP A 157 -3.04 -1.32 9.03
N LEU A 158 -2.47 -2.29 8.29
CA LEU A 158 -2.68 -3.71 8.54
C LEU A 158 -1.87 -4.23 9.73
N SER A 159 -0.65 -3.72 9.95
CA SER A 159 0.15 -4.03 11.15
C SER A 159 -0.54 -3.59 12.44
N ARG A 160 -1.39 -2.56 12.38
CA ARG A 160 -2.18 -2.03 13.50
C ARG A 160 -3.63 -2.46 13.48
N TRP A 161 -3.99 -3.46 12.67
CA TRP A 161 -5.40 -3.81 12.45
C TRP A 161 -6.12 -4.29 13.72
N THR A 162 -5.39 -5.00 14.58
CA THR A 162 -5.90 -5.57 15.84
C THR A 162 -5.70 -4.67 17.05
N ASP A 163 -5.16 -3.47 16.86
CA ASP A 163 -4.96 -2.51 17.94
C ASP A 163 -6.30 -2.14 18.58
N HIS A 164 -6.24 -1.79 19.86
CA HIS A 164 -7.42 -1.37 20.61
C HIS A 164 -8.08 -0.17 19.91
N GLY A 165 -9.41 -0.23 19.76
CA GLY A 165 -10.18 0.79 19.04
C GLY A 165 -10.18 0.66 17.51
N ARG A 166 -9.37 -0.25 16.92
CA ARG A 166 -9.33 -0.57 15.48
C ARG A 166 -9.22 0.70 14.60
N PRO A 167 -8.19 1.55 14.83
CA PRO A 167 -8.09 2.87 14.20
C PRO A 167 -8.09 2.80 12.67
N ALA A 168 -7.39 1.83 12.07
CA ALA A 168 -7.36 1.65 10.62
C ALA A 168 -8.75 1.41 10.01
N ALA A 169 -9.53 0.48 10.59
CA ALA A 169 -10.88 0.18 10.11
C ALA A 169 -11.80 1.41 10.22
N PHE A 170 -11.69 2.16 11.32
CA PHE A 170 -12.43 3.41 11.51
C PHE A 170 -12.04 4.47 10.47
N GLU A 171 -10.75 4.72 10.29
CA GLU A 171 -10.24 5.72 9.34
C GLU A 171 -10.61 5.40 7.90
N TRP A 172 -10.49 4.13 7.49
CA TRP A 172 -10.92 3.70 6.16
C TRP A 172 -12.41 3.94 5.95
N THR A 173 -13.23 3.61 6.95
CA THR A 173 -14.67 3.83 6.92
C THR A 173 -15.01 5.31 6.81
N ARG A 174 -14.39 6.14 7.66
CA ARG A 174 -14.55 7.60 7.65
C ARG A 174 -14.23 8.17 6.28
N ASP A 175 -13.09 7.81 5.71
CA ASP A 175 -12.61 8.38 4.44
C ASP A 175 -13.37 7.82 3.23
N PHE A 176 -13.95 6.62 3.34
CA PHE A 176 -14.86 6.09 2.33
C PHE A 176 -16.18 6.86 2.30
N TYR A 177 -16.83 7.07 3.45
CA TYR A 177 -18.15 7.72 3.54
C TYR A 177 -18.07 9.25 3.47
N THR A 178 -16.98 9.86 3.94
CA THR A 178 -16.85 11.32 3.99
C THR A 178 -16.10 11.84 2.76
N PRO A 179 -16.71 12.68 1.91
CA PRO A 179 -15.97 13.36 0.88
C PRO A 179 -14.96 14.32 1.53
N ASN A 180 -13.68 14.20 1.17
CA ASN A 180 -12.72 15.26 1.46
C ASN A 180 -13.25 16.56 0.82
N ARG A 181 -13.70 17.52 1.65
CA ARG A 181 -14.20 18.84 1.24
C ARG A 181 -13.08 19.75 0.68
N THR A 182 -12.07 19.18 0.03
CA THR A 182 -10.96 19.92 -0.55
C THR A 182 -11.11 19.96 -2.07
N LYS A 183 -12.22 20.54 -2.54
CA LYS A 183 -12.43 21.12 -3.89
C LYS A 183 -13.83 21.74 -4.01
N TYR A 184 -14.11 22.76 -3.19
CA TYR A 184 -15.09 23.81 -3.52
C TYR A 184 -14.50 25.14 -3.08
N GLY A 185 -13.54 25.61 -3.87
CA GLY A 185 -13.04 26.97 -3.89
C GLY A 185 -12.70 27.29 -5.34
N ALA A 186 -13.31 28.37 -5.86
CA ALA A 186 -13.30 28.86 -7.25
C ALA A 186 -14.18 28.07 -8.23
N LYS A 187 -15.16 28.70 -8.91
CA LYS A 187 -15.14 30.05 -9.49
C LYS A 187 -16.41 30.87 -9.18
N LYS A 188 -16.19 32.19 -9.18
CA LYS A 188 -17.19 33.25 -9.31
C LYS A 188 -18.10 33.02 -10.50
#